data_AF-A0A0L8GUF6-F1
#
_entry.id   AF-A0A0L8GUF6-F1
#
_cell.length_a   1.000
_cell.length_b   1.000
_cell.length_c   1.000
_cell.angle_alpha   90.00
_cell.angle_beta   90.00
_cell.angle_gamma   90.00
#
_symmetry.space_group_name_H-M   'P 1'
#
loop_
_entity.id
_entity.type
_entity.pdbx_description
1 polymer ?
#
loop_
_entity_poly.entity_id
_entity_poly.type
_entity_poly.pdbx_seq_one_letter_code
_entity_poly.pdbx_strand_id
1 'polypeptide(L)'
;MSTVMDKMKKFKIKGVLDGLRSSVNTPAKTELDITETLRSEHFEICKTVRHGFPFQPTALAYDPVQHILAIGTKSGSLRMYP
;
A
#
# COMPACT_ATOMS: atom_id res chain seq x y z
N MET A 1 25.63 -49.22 44.63
CA MET A 1 24.47 -48.98 45.53
C MET A 1 23.80 -47.70 45.06
N SER A 2 22.53 -47.57 44.73
CA SER A 2 21.38 -48.47 44.56
C SER A 2 20.22 -47.51 44.31
N THR A 3 19.42 -47.75 43.25
CA THR A 3 17.97 -47.43 43.15
C THR A 3 17.64 -45.93 43.17
N VAL A 4 16.86 -45.34 42.26
CA VAL A 4 15.45 -45.63 42.00
C VAL A 4 15.12 -45.21 40.56
N MET A 5 14.59 -46.16 39.80
CA MET A 5 13.85 -45.90 38.57
C MET A 5 12.44 -45.43 38.96
N ASP A 6 12.08 -44.19 38.65
CA ASP A 6 10.71 -43.74 38.78
C ASP A 6 9.88 -44.20 37.57
N LYS A 7 8.80 -44.93 37.86
CA LYS A 7 7.98 -45.66 36.90
C LYS A 7 6.74 -44.82 36.59
N MET A 8 6.85 -43.90 35.64
CA MET A 8 5.67 -43.20 35.13
C MET A 8 4.86 -44.11 34.18
N LYS A 9 3.67 -44.49 34.62
CA LYS A 9 2.64 -45.17 33.81
C LYS A 9 2.27 -44.28 32.61
N LYS A 10 2.73 -44.69 31.44
CA LYS A 10 2.42 -44.08 30.14
C LYS A 10 0.94 -44.31 29.80
N PHE A 11 0.08 -43.35 30.13
CA PHE A 11 -1.31 -43.32 29.66
C PHE A 11 -1.31 -43.11 28.13
N LYS A 12 -1.66 -44.14 27.36
CA LYS A 12 -1.85 -44.05 25.90
C LYS A 12 -3.20 -43.41 25.60
N ILE A 13 -3.28 -42.08 25.57
CA ILE A 13 -4.41 -41.35 24.95
C ILE A 13 -4.12 -41.17 23.45
N LYS A 14 -3.83 -42.28 22.75
CA LYS A 14 -3.45 -42.26 21.33
C LYS A 14 -4.59 -42.67 20.39
N GLY A 15 -5.82 -42.83 20.91
CA GLY A 15 -6.88 -43.55 20.19
C GLY A 15 -8.20 -42.83 19.93
N VAL A 16 -8.41 -41.59 20.39
CA VAL A 16 -9.74 -40.94 20.27
C VAL A 16 -9.72 -39.64 19.46
N LEU A 17 -8.53 -39.18 19.03
CA LEU A 17 -8.37 -37.95 18.26
C LEU A 17 -8.06 -38.19 16.77
N ASP A 18 -8.22 -39.42 16.29
CA ASP A 18 -8.06 -39.75 14.86
C ASP A 18 -9.41 -39.82 14.12
N GLY A 19 -10.51 -39.91 14.86
CA GLY A 19 -11.87 -40.06 14.30
C GLY A 19 -12.62 -38.76 14.00
N LEU A 20 -12.08 -37.59 14.34
CA LEU A 20 -12.77 -36.31 14.17
C LEU A 20 -12.22 -35.44 13.02
N ARG A 21 -11.23 -35.92 12.28
CA ARG A 21 -10.59 -35.17 11.18
C ARG A 21 -11.09 -35.53 9.78
N SER A 22 -11.94 -36.55 9.64
CA SER A 22 -12.36 -37.05 8.33
C SER A 22 -13.61 -36.39 7.73
N SER A 23 -14.27 -35.45 8.42
CA SER A 23 -15.58 -34.92 7.98
C SER A 23 -15.60 -33.47 7.51
N VAL A 24 -14.45 -32.81 7.33
CA VAL A 24 -14.44 -31.50 6.66
C VAL A 24 -13.33 -31.48 5.62
N ASN A 25 -13.64 -31.99 4.42
CA ASN A 25 -13.03 -31.51 3.19
C ASN A 25 -13.50 -30.06 3.01
N THR A 26 -12.89 -29.11 3.72
CA THR A 26 -12.89 -27.74 3.24
C THR A 26 -12.12 -27.80 1.93
N PRO A 27 -12.71 -27.45 0.77
CA PRO A 27 -11.92 -27.26 -0.43
C PRO A 27 -10.82 -26.28 -0.03
N ALA A 28 -9.56 -26.69 -0.15
CA ALA A 28 -8.44 -25.77 -0.01
C ALA A 28 -8.80 -24.60 -0.92
N LYS A 29 -9.09 -23.43 -0.32
CA LYS A 29 -9.20 -22.20 -1.10
C LYS A 29 -7.93 -22.19 -1.90
N THR A 30 -8.05 -22.35 -3.21
CA THR A 30 -6.96 -22.13 -4.14
C THR A 30 -6.58 -20.68 -3.89
N GLU A 31 -5.60 -20.47 -3.04
CA GLU A 31 -4.95 -19.18 -2.90
C GLU A 31 -4.44 -18.93 -4.32
N LEU A 32 -5.09 -17.99 -5.01
CA LEU A 32 -4.56 -17.51 -6.26
C LEU A 32 -3.23 -16.89 -5.87
N ASP A 33 -2.14 -17.60 -6.17
CA ASP A 33 -0.79 -17.12 -5.93
C ASP A 33 -0.56 -15.95 -6.89
N ILE A 34 -0.92 -14.75 -6.42
CA ILE A 34 -0.77 -13.53 -7.19
C ILE A 34 0.73 -13.26 -7.25
N THR A 35 1.33 -13.57 -8.39
CA THR A 35 2.72 -13.25 -8.67
C THR A 35 2.89 -11.73 -8.73
N GLU A 36 3.70 -11.17 -7.84
CA GLU A 36 4.04 -9.75 -7.85
C GLU A 36 4.86 -9.42 -9.11
N THR A 37 4.34 -8.54 -9.96
CA THR A 37 4.98 -8.15 -11.22
C THR A 37 5.41 -6.68 -11.24
N LEU A 38 4.97 -5.89 -10.26
CA LEU A 38 5.31 -4.47 -10.20
C LEU A 38 6.73 -4.32 -9.63
N ARG A 39 7.52 -3.49 -10.32
CA ARG A 39 8.91 -3.18 -9.95
C ARG A 39 9.02 -1.67 -9.76
N SER A 40 10.00 -1.22 -8.98
CA SER A 40 10.19 0.22 -8.74
C SER A 40 10.37 1.03 -10.02
N GLU A 41 10.94 0.43 -11.06
CA GLU A 41 11.09 1.01 -12.41
C GLU A 41 9.77 1.24 -13.17
N HIS A 42 8.65 0.66 -12.71
CA HIS A 42 7.32 0.95 -13.25
C HIS A 42 6.70 2.22 -12.64
N PHE A 43 7.35 2.81 -11.63
CA PHE A 43 6.85 3.97 -10.92
C PHE A 43 7.86 5.12 -10.95
N GLU A 44 7.36 6.32 -11.20
CA GLU A 44 8.14 7.55 -11.06
C GLU A 44 7.34 8.57 -10.25
N ILE A 45 8.02 9.23 -9.31
CA ILE A 45 7.44 10.36 -8.58
C ILE A 45 7.85 11.63 -9.30
N CYS A 46 6.88 12.29 -9.94
CA CYS A 46 7.07 13.56 -10.61
C CYS A 46 6.10 14.63 -10.07
N LYS A 47 6.58 15.88 -9.97
CA LYS A 47 5.72 17.02 -9.70
C LYS A 47 4.89 17.30 -10.94
N THR A 48 3.57 17.29 -10.79
CA THR A 48 2.65 17.53 -11.90
C THR A 48 2.43 19.03 -12.10
N VAL A 49 1.31 19.57 -11.64
CA VAL A 49 0.93 20.98 -11.81
C VAL A 49 0.76 21.66 -10.47
N ARG A 50 0.98 22.98 -10.46
CA ARG A 50 0.67 23.80 -9.29
C ARG A 50 -0.79 24.24 -9.37
N HIS A 51 -1.60 23.87 -8.41
CA HIS A 51 -2.99 24.32 -8.27
C HIS A 51 -3.07 25.62 -7.44
N GLY A 52 -4.25 26.24 -7.43
CA GLY A 52 -4.54 27.41 -6.63
C GLY A 52 -3.98 28.73 -7.16
N PHE A 53 -4.17 29.77 -6.37
CA PHE A 53 -3.74 31.14 -6.69
C PHE A 53 -2.26 31.37 -6.29
N PRO A 54 -1.48 32.17 -7.04
CA PRO A 54 -0.08 32.39 -6.73
C PRO A 54 0.09 33.11 -5.38
N PHE A 55 1.08 32.70 -4.60
CA PHE A 55 1.43 33.38 -3.36
C PHE A 55 2.11 34.73 -3.64
N GLN A 56 1.71 35.78 -2.91
CA GLN A 56 2.24 37.15 -3.05
C GLN A 56 2.21 37.66 -4.50
N PRO A 57 1.02 37.81 -5.11
CA PRO A 57 0.90 38.47 -6.40
C PRO A 57 1.36 39.93 -6.29
N THR A 58 2.08 40.41 -7.29
CA THR A 58 2.58 41.79 -7.35
C THR A 58 2.29 42.49 -8.66
N ALA A 59 1.95 41.74 -9.73
CA ALA A 59 1.63 42.28 -11.04
C ALA A 59 0.52 41.47 -11.72
N LEU A 60 -0.24 42.13 -12.60
CA LEU A 60 -1.33 41.55 -13.38
C LEU A 60 -1.36 42.17 -14.78
N ALA A 61 -1.59 41.35 -15.80
CA ALA A 61 -1.86 41.80 -17.18
C ALA A 61 -2.91 40.90 -17.83
N TYR A 62 -3.77 41.47 -18.66
CA TYR A 62 -4.80 40.74 -19.40
C TYR A 62 -4.72 41.09 -20.89
N ASP A 63 -4.75 40.09 -21.77
CA ASP A 63 -4.89 40.26 -23.21
C ASP A 63 -6.34 40.01 -23.64
N PRO A 64 -7.07 41.04 -24.11
CA PRO A 64 -8.47 40.90 -24.51
C PRO A 64 -8.67 40.15 -25.83
N VAL A 65 -7.64 39.99 -26.67
CA VAL A 65 -7.76 39.28 -27.95
C VAL A 65 -7.65 37.77 -27.75
N GLN A 66 -6.67 37.34 -26.95
CA GLN A 66 -6.43 35.93 -26.66
C GLN A 66 -7.18 35.43 -25.42
N HIS A 67 -7.77 36.35 -24.66
CA HIS A 67 -8.42 36.11 -23.37
C HIS A 67 -7.49 35.53 -22.30
N ILE A 68 -6.21 35.84 -22.34
CA ILE A 68 -5.22 35.29 -21.40
C ILE A 68 -4.95 36.26 -20.25
N LEU A 69 -4.94 35.75 -19.02
CA LEU A 69 -4.55 36.46 -17.80
C LEU A 69 -3.14 36.04 -17.36
N ALA A 70 -2.24 37.00 -17.18
CA ALA A 70 -0.91 36.79 -16.62
C ALA A 70 -0.78 37.41 -15.22
N ILE A 71 -0.32 36.63 -14.24
CA ILE A 71 -0.09 37.06 -12.86
C ILE A 71 1.39 36.88 -12.50
N GLY A 72 2.04 37.97 -12.12
CA GLY A 72 3.42 37.99 -11.62
C GLY A 72 3.47 37.99 -10.09
N THR A 73 4.42 37.28 -9.49
CA THR A 73 4.62 37.22 -8.02
C THR A 73 5.88 37.93 -7.56
N LYS A 74 5.95 38.25 -6.26
CA LYS A 74 7.15 38.83 -5.61
C LYS A 74 8.42 38.00 -5.81
N SER A 75 8.28 36.68 -5.94
CA SER A 75 9.40 35.76 -6.19
C SER A 75 9.87 35.75 -7.66
N GLY A 76 9.30 36.59 -8.52
CA GLY A 76 9.64 36.67 -9.95
C GLY A 76 9.00 35.57 -10.81
N SER A 77 8.03 34.81 -10.30
CA SER A 77 7.34 33.80 -11.11
C SER A 77 6.16 34.42 -11.85
N LEU A 78 5.94 33.98 -13.11
CA LEU A 78 4.79 34.36 -13.92
C LEU A 78 3.87 33.16 -14.08
N ARG A 79 2.55 33.37 -13.95
CA ARG A 79 1.55 32.33 -14.17
C ARG A 79 0.47 32.82 -15.12
N MET A 80 0.22 32.04 -16.16
CA MET A 80 -0.76 32.34 -17.21
C MET A 80 -2.01 31.48 -17.02
N TYR A 81 -3.16 32.10 -17.18
CA TYR A 81 -4.48 31.48 -17.11
C TYR A 81 -5.22 31.76 -18.42
N PRO A 82 -5.90 30.76 -19.00
CA PRO A 82 -6.79 30.96 -20.15
C PRO A 82 -8.09 31.67 -19.75
#